data_AF-Q7VBE4-F1
#
_entry.id   AF-Q7VBE4-F1
#
_cell.length_a   1.000
_cell.length_b   1.000
_cell.length_c   1.000
_cell.angle_alpha   90.00
_cell.angle_beta   90.00
_cell.angle_gamma   90.00
#
_symmetry.space_group_name_H-M   'P 1'
#
loop_
_entity.id
_entity.type
_entity.pdbx_description
1 polymer ?
#
loop_
_entity_poly.entity_id
_entity_poly.type
_entity_poly.pdbx_seq_one_letter_code
_entity_poly.pdbx_strand_id
1 'polypeptide(L)' 'MQSYKADSMPTENLNQGDCVQLLDEENLFQIIGIDTEHEKCWVRQWPLLPKGSPVFEISIQQIASP' A
#
# COMPACT_ATOMS: atom_id res chain seq x y z
N MET A 1 17.87 -1.99 -24.08
CA MET A 1 17.88 -1.31 -22.77
C MET A 1 16.48 -0.74 -22.58
N GLN A 2 15.55 -1.53 -22.04
CA GLN A 2 14.15 -1.13 -21.90
C GLN A 2 14.02 -0.34 -20.60
N SER A 3 13.66 0.92 -20.78
CA SER A 3 13.30 1.87 -19.74
C SER A 3 12.03 1.39 -19.07
N TYR A 4 12.09 1.00 -17.79
CA TYR A 4 10.89 0.74 -17.00
C TYR A 4 10.24 2.10 -16.72
N LYS A 5 9.29 2.46 -17.56
CA LYS A 5 8.25 3.42 -17.20
C LYS A 5 7.51 2.82 -16.00
N ALA A 6 7.19 3.65 -15.00
CA ALA A 6 6.29 3.28 -13.92
C ALA A 6 4.89 3.03 -14.50
N ASP A 7 4.72 1.88 -15.15
CA ASP A 7 3.42 1.34 -15.49
C ASP A 7 2.82 0.87 -14.18
N SER A 8 1.73 1.51 -13.78
CA SER A 8 0.90 1.11 -12.65
C SER A 8 0.60 -0.38 -12.74
N MET A 9 1.11 -1.17 -11.80
CA MET A 9 0.65 -2.54 -11.60
C MET A 9 -0.88 -2.50 -11.43
N PRO A 10 -1.63 -3.43 -12.04
CA PRO A 10 -3.07 -3.51 -11.80
C PRO A 10 -3.30 -3.75 -10.30
N THR A 11 -4.21 -2.96 -9.74
CA THR A 11 -4.69 -3.05 -8.36
C THR A 11 -5.25 -4.43 -7.97
N GLU A 12 -5.40 -5.31 -8.96
CA GLU A 12 -5.90 -6.69 -8.85
C GLU A 12 -5.03 -7.64 -8.02
N ASN A 13 -3.80 -7.25 -7.67
CA ASN A 13 -2.89 -8.09 -6.87
C ASN A 13 -2.69 -7.59 -5.42
N LEU A 14 -3.41 -6.56 -4.98
CA LEU A 14 -3.31 -6.11 -3.59
C LEU A 14 -4.14 -7.03 -2.68
N ASN A 15 -3.53 -7.55 -1.61
CA ASN A 15 -4.17 -8.43 -0.65
C ASN A 15 -4.02 -7.90 0.78
N GLN A 16 -4.98 -8.25 1.64
CA GLN A 16 -4.86 -7.99 3.06
C GLN A 16 -3.64 -8.73 3.63
N GLY A 17 -2.81 -8.02 4.39
CA GLY A 17 -1.59 -8.53 4.98
C GLY A 17 -0.33 -8.20 4.17
N ASP A 18 -0.46 -7.78 2.91
CA ASP A 18 0.68 -7.36 2.08
C ASP A 18 1.46 -6.23 2.73
N CYS A 19 2.78 -6.27 2.58
CA CYS A 19 3.68 -5.20 2.98
C CYS A 19 4.06 -4.39 1.74
N VAL A 20 3.75 -3.10 1.77
CA VAL A 20 3.86 -2.18 0.64
C VAL A 20 4.51 -0.88 1.06
N GLN A 21 5.04 -0.12 0.10
CA GLN A 21 5.41 1.28 0.29
C GLN A 21 4.32 2.19 -0.29
N LEU A 22 4.32 3.45 0.12
CA LEU A 22 3.49 4.48 -0.50
C LEU A 22 4.37 5.32 -1.43
N LEU A 23 3.81 5.89 -2.50
CA LEU A 23 4.58 6.57 -3.56
C LEU A 23 5.55 7.65 -3.05
N ASP A 24 5.21 8.35 -1.96
CA ASP A 24 6.00 9.45 -1.40
C ASP A 24 6.55 9.14 0.00
N GLU A 25 6.61 7.87 0.40
CA GLU A 25 7.05 7.45 1.74
C GLU A 25 8.11 6.35 1.66
N GLU A 26 9.16 6.47 2.46
CA GLU A 26 10.19 5.42 2.56
C GLU A 26 9.77 4.27 3.49
N ASN A 27 8.80 4.53 4.37
CA ASN A 27 8.32 3.59 5.36
C ASN A 27 7.56 2.42 4.71
N LEU A 28 7.62 1.24 5.36
CA LEU A 28 6.78 0.10 5.01
C LEU A 28 5.45 0.19 5.73
N PHE A 29 4.41 -0.26 5.04
CA PHE A 29 3.05 -0.32 5.54
C PHE A 29 2.47 -1.70 5.28
N GLN A 30 1.57 -2.14 6.15
CA GLN A 30 0.80 -3.35 5.97
C GLN A 30 -0.64 -3.02 5.58
N ILE A 31 -1.16 -3.69 4.56
CA ILE A 31 -2.58 -3.61 4.20
C ILE A 31 -3.44 -4.31 5.26
N ILE A 32 -4.43 -3.59 5.81
CA ILE A 32 -5.36 -4.05 6.84
C ILE A 32 -6.74 -4.35 6.25
N GLY A 33 -7.13 -3.67 5.19
CA GLY A 33 -8.37 -3.92 4.47
C GLY A 33 -8.33 -3.27 3.10
N ILE A 34 -9.14 -3.79 2.18
CA ILE A 34 -9.24 -3.31 0.80
C ILE A 34 -10.72 -3.15 0.46
N ASP A 35 -11.05 -2.02 -0.14
CA ASP A 35 -12.33 -1.74 -0.75
C ASP A 35 -12.07 -1.43 -2.24
N THR A 36 -12.23 -2.45 -3.07
CA THR A 36 -12.01 -2.34 -4.51
C THR A 36 -13.13 -1.57 -5.21
N GLU A 37 -14.34 -1.51 -4.62
CA GLU A 37 -15.45 -0.75 -5.20
C GLU A 37 -15.17 0.76 -5.13
N HIS A 38 -14.57 1.21 -4.02
CA HIS A 38 -14.25 2.62 -3.81
C HIS A 38 -12.79 2.99 -4.06
N GLU A 39 -11.99 2.05 -4.60
CA GLU A 39 -10.55 2.20 -4.85
C GLU A 39 -9.75 2.66 -3.62
N LYS A 40 -10.13 2.17 -2.44
CA LYS A 40 -9.54 2.52 -1.15
C LYS A 40 -8.92 1.33 -0.46
N CYS A 41 -7.90 1.58 0.35
CA CYS A 41 -7.41 0.60 1.30
C CYS A 41 -7.08 1.25 2.63
N TRP A 42 -6.97 0.41 3.66
CA TRP A 42 -6.55 0.82 4.99
C TRP A 42 -5.20 0.21 5.28
N VAL A 43 -4.25 1.03 5.73
CA VAL A 43 -2.89 0.61 6.01
C VAL A 43 -2.46 1.02 7.41
N ARG A 44 -1.43 0.37 7.93
CA ARG A 44 -0.70 0.80 9.13
C ARG A 44 0.79 0.66 8.91
N GLN A 45 1.59 1.45 9.62
CA GLN A 45 3.05 1.31 9.55
C GLN A 45 3.51 -0.10 9.99
N TRP A 46 4.47 -0.66 9.25
CA TRP A 46 5.12 -1.93 9.52
C TRP A 46 6.66 -1.74 9.56
N PRO A 47 7.39 -2.35 10.51
CA PRO A 47 6.91 -3.20 11.61
C PRO A 47 6.05 -2.44 12.63
N LEU A 48 5.34 -3.19 13.48
CA LEU A 48 4.56 -2.59 14.55
C LEU A 48 5.45 -1.85 15.54
N LEU A 49 5.09 -0.61 15.85
CA LEU A 49 5.71 0.13 16.94
C LEU A 49 5.29 -0.47 18.29
N PRO A 50 6.04 -0.24 19.39
CA PRO A 50 5.71 -0.77 20.72
C PRO A 50 4.31 -0.38 21.23
N LYS A 51 3.76 0.73 20.73
CA LYS A 51 2.39 1.21 21.07
C LYS A 51 1.36 0.82 20.00
N GLY A 52 1.71 -0.06 19.07
CA GLY A 52 0.97 -0.30 17.85
C GLY A 52 1.17 0.80 16.81
N SER A 53 0.66 0.57 15.61
CA SER A 53 0.68 1.52 14.50
C SER A 53 -0.78 1.85 14.14
N PRO A 54 -1.16 3.15 14.07
CA PRO A 54 -2.52 3.53 13.71
C PRO A 54 -2.88 3.07 12.31
N VAL A 55 -4.15 2.72 12.11
CA VAL A 55 -4.70 2.39 10.80
C VAL A 55 -5.27 3.66 10.19
N PHE A 56 -4.95 3.94 8.93
CA PHE A 56 -5.49 5.06 8.17
C PHE A 56 -5.89 4.65 6.76
N GLU A 57 -6.85 5.38 6.19
CA GLU A 57 -7.36 5.19 4.83
C GLU A 57 -6.47 5.93 3.82
N ILE A 58 -6.22 5.30 2.68
CA ILE A 58 -5.58 5.89 1.51
C ILE A 58 -6.27 5.43 0.23
N SER A 59 -6.03 6.14 -0.87
CA SER A 59 -6.36 5.59 -2.19
C SER A 59 -5.40 4.44 -2.52
N ILE A 60 -5.90 3.40 -3.17
CA ILE A 60 -5.07 2.30 -3.69
C ILE A 60 -4.02 2.83 -4.69
N GLN A 61 -4.30 3.95 -5.38
CA GLN A 61 -3.35 4.59 -6.30
C GLN A 61 -2.13 5.18 -5.58
N GLN A 62 -2.15 5.31 -4.25
CA GLN A 62 -0.99 5.76 -3.46
C GLN A 62 -0.02 4.63 -3.11
N ILE A 63 -0.36 3.37 -3.41
CA ILE A 63 0.55 2.24 -3.23
C ILE A 63 1.65 2.31 -4.29
N ALA A 64 2.90 2.38 -3.84
CA ALA A 64 4.04 2.14 -4.72
C ALA A 64 4.01 0.66 -5.11
N SER A 65 4.13 0.37 -6.41
CA SER A 65 4.21 -1.01 -6.91
C SER A 65 5.20 -1.82 -6.06
N PRO A 66 4.81 -3.02 -5.58
CA PRO A 66 5.61 -3.81 -4.64
C PRO A 66 6.99 -4.20 -5.17
#